data_AF-A0A0L6VNV1-F1
#
_entry.id   AF-A0A0L6VNV1-F1
#
_cell.length_a   1.000
_cell.length_b   1.000
_cell.length_c   1.000
_cell.angle_alpha   90.00
_cell.angle_beta   90.00
_cell.angle_gamma   90.00
#
_symmetry.space_group_name_H-M   'P 1'
#
loop_
_entity.id
_entity.type
_entity.pdbx_description
1 polymer ?
#
loop_
_entity_poly.entity_id
_entity_poly.type
_entity_poly.pdbx_seq_one_letter_code
_entity_poly.pdbx_strand_id
1 'polypeptide(L)'
;QLAIFHYITGHNNSNRLAQDRFQHSGQTISKYVFILFSLHLFLDPNFLFENLPPSNRVSGHITSNPKFSPFFNNCVGAINEVHIPVSFPTNQAATYRNCK
;
A
#
# COMPACT_ATOMS: atom_id res chain seq x y z
N GLN A 1 10.94 -1.20 21.45
CA GLN A 1 10.87 -1.07 19.98
C GLN A 1 9.43 -0.91 19.49
N LEU A 2 8.51 -1.84 19.78
CA LEU A 2 7.10 -1.71 19.38
C LEU A 2 6.42 -0.46 19.96
N ALA A 3 6.68 -0.14 21.23
CA ALA A 3 6.16 1.08 21.87
C ALA A 3 6.63 2.37 21.15
N ILE A 4 7.86 2.40 20.64
CA ILE A 4 8.40 3.54 19.88
C ILE A 4 7.68 3.68 18.54
N PHE A 5 7.49 2.56 17.84
CA PHE A 5 6.73 2.53 16.60
C PHE A 5 5.31 3.01 16.81
N HIS A 6 4.57 2.43 17.77
CA HIS A 6 3.20 2.82 18.06
C HIS A 6 3.09 4.27 18.57
N TYR A 7 4.08 4.76 19.30
CA TYR A 7 4.12 6.17 19.73
C TYR A 7 4.28 7.15 18.56
N ILE A 8 5.07 6.77 17.55
CA ILE A 8 5.28 7.58 16.34
C ILE A 8 4.09 7.44 15.40
N THR A 9 3.65 6.23 15.06
CA THR A 9 2.59 5.98 14.08
C THR A 9 1.19 6.26 14.64
N GLY A 10 0.95 5.95 15.91
CA GLY A 10 -0.36 6.13 16.55
C GLY A 10 -0.72 7.58 16.85
N HIS A 11 0.27 8.44 17.06
CA HIS A 11 0.06 9.86 17.39
C HIS A 11 0.71 10.82 16.39
N ASN A 12 1.27 10.31 15.29
CA ASN A 12 2.07 11.07 14.32
C ASN A 12 3.17 11.93 14.98
N ASN A 13 3.79 11.40 16.04
CA ASN A 13 4.80 12.14 16.79
C ASN A 13 6.10 12.23 16.02
N SER A 14 6.76 13.40 16.08
CA SER A 14 8.08 13.57 15.47
C SER A 14 9.13 12.68 16.13
N ASN A 15 10.17 12.34 15.37
CA ASN A 15 11.33 11.61 15.88
C ASN A 15 11.93 12.34 17.11
N ARG A 16 11.95 13.68 17.11
CA ARG A 16 12.43 14.46 18.26
C ARG A 16 11.65 14.21 19.55
N LEU A 17 10.31 14.12 19.47
CA LEU A 17 9.48 13.79 20.64
C LEU A 17 9.71 12.36 21.13
N ALA A 18 9.96 11.43 20.21
CA ALA A 18 10.29 10.06 20.56
C ALA A 18 11.68 9.95 21.20
N GLN A 19 12.67 10.73 20.74
CA GLN A 19 13.99 10.81 21.37
C GLN A 19 13.88 11.31 22.81
N ASP A 20 13.10 12.37 23.04
CA ASP A 20 12.85 12.92 24.38
C ASP A 20 12.09 11.93 25.27
N ARG A 21 11.05 11.27 24.75
CA ARG A 21 10.25 10.33 25.55
C ARG A 21 11.00 9.04 25.90
N PHE A 22 11.74 8.48 24.95
CA PHE A 22 12.40 7.18 25.11
C PHE A 22 13.89 7.28 25.39
N GLN A 23 14.43 8.50 25.49
CA GLN A 23 15.84 8.76 25.82
C GLN A 23 16.80 7.98 24.91
N HIS A 24 16.51 7.98 23.61
CA HIS A 24 17.29 7.30 22.59
C HIS A 24 17.68 8.28 21.49
N SER A 25 18.77 7.97 20.80
CA SER A 25 19.18 8.75 19.63
C SER A 25 18.15 8.67 18.51
N GLY A 26 18.06 9.72 17.70
CA GLY A 26 17.16 9.74 16.54
C GLY A 26 17.44 8.63 15.53
N GLN A 27 18.71 8.22 15.42
CA GLN A 27 19.11 7.08 14.60
C GLN A 27 18.52 5.77 15.12
N THR A 28 18.56 5.55 16.44
CA THR A 28 17.97 4.38 17.08
C THR A 28 16.45 4.34 16.88
N ILE A 29 15.79 5.49 17.05
CA ILE A 29 14.35 5.63 16.79
C ILE A 29 14.00 5.28 15.35
N SER A 30 14.67 5.91 14.37
CA SER A 30 14.45 5.65 12.94
C SER A 30 14.72 4.19 12.57
N LYS A 31 15.78 3.59 13.12
CA LYS A 31 16.11 2.17 12.89
C LYS A 31 14.96 1.25 13.31
N TYR A 32 14.36 1.50 14.47
CA TYR A 32 13.27 0.66 14.96
C TYR A 32 11.98 0.84 14.18
N VAL A 33 11.65 2.07 13.76
CA VAL A 33 10.51 2.32 12.88
C VAL A 33 10.70 1.60 11.55
N PHE A 34 11.90 1.70 10.96
CA PHE A 34 12.22 1.04 9.69
C PHE A 34 12.09 -0.49 9.78
N ILE A 35 12.71 -1.12 10.78
CA ILE A 35 12.66 -2.59 10.94
C ILE A 35 11.22 -3.07 11.08
N LEU A 36 10.39 -2.39 11.88
CA LEU A 36 9.01 -2.80 12.12
C LEU A 36 8.12 -2.55 10.89
N PHE A 37 8.37 -1.49 10.13
CA PHE A 37 7.67 -1.23 8.88
C PHE A 37 8.04 -2.25 7.80
N SER A 38 9.33 -2.58 7.65
CA SER A 38 9.78 -3.63 6.74
C SER A 38 9.22 -5.00 7.12
N LEU A 39 9.13 -5.31 8.40
CA LEU A 39 8.51 -6.56 8.87
C LEU A 39 7.02 -6.60 8.52
N HIS A 40 6.28 -5.51 8.75
CA HIS A 40 4.86 -5.43 8.34
C HIS A 40 4.72 -5.60 6.83
N LEU A 41 5.48 -4.86 6.03
CA LEU A 41 5.46 -4.97 4.57
C LEU A 41 5.84 -6.35 4.04
N PHE A 42 6.64 -7.12 4.78
CA PHE A 42 7.01 -8.49 4.40
C PHE A 42 5.94 -9.51 4.81
N LEU A 43 5.23 -9.27 5.91
CA LEU A 43 4.12 -10.11 6.38
C LEU A 43 2.82 -9.81 5.62
N ASP A 44 2.61 -8.56 5.21
CA ASP A 44 1.42 -8.08 4.50
C ASP A 44 1.14 -8.77 3.17
N PRO A 45 2.09 -9.05 2.26
CA PRO A 45 1.75 -9.73 1.01
C PRO A 45 1.11 -11.09 1.28
N ASN A 46 1.64 -11.88 2.22
CA ASN A 46 1.02 -13.17 2.56
C ASN A 46 -0.38 -12.97 3.16
N PHE A 47 -0.58 -11.97 4.02
CA PHE A 47 -1.89 -11.70 4.62
C PHE A 47 -2.91 -11.11 3.64
N LEU A 48 -2.49 -10.24 2.73
CA LEU A 48 -3.32 -9.58 1.72
C LEU A 48 -3.68 -10.53 0.57
N PHE A 49 -2.79 -11.46 0.19
CA PHE A 49 -3.07 -12.45 -0.83
C PHE A 49 -3.86 -13.66 -0.31
N GLU A 50 -3.68 -14.07 0.95
CA GLU A 50 -4.35 -15.23 1.54
C GLU A 50 -5.77 -14.93 2.06
N ASN A 51 -6.03 -13.69 2.49
CA ASN A 51 -7.38 -13.24 2.91
C ASN A 51 -8.20 -12.60 1.78
N LEU A 52 -7.64 -12.45 0.59
CA LEU A 52 -8.44 -12.02 -0.54
C LEU A 52 -9.32 -13.20 -0.95
N PRO A 53 -10.66 -13.07 -0.91
CA PRO A 53 -11.51 -14.09 -1.52
C PRO A 53 -11.04 -14.24 -2.97
N PRO A 54 -10.99 -15.47 -3.52
CA PRO A 54 -10.55 -15.69 -4.90
C PRO A 54 -11.36 -14.74 -5.78
N SER A 55 -10.73 -13.64 -6.21
CA SER A 55 -11.42 -12.49 -6.78
C SER A 55 -11.72 -12.81 -8.23
N ASN A 56 -12.66 -13.73 -8.43
CA ASN A 56 -13.30 -13.99 -9.71
C ASN A 56 -14.46 -13.02 -9.97
N ARG A 57 -14.68 -12.03 -9.11
CA ARG A 57 -15.83 -11.11 -9.19
C ARG A 57 -15.41 -9.74 -9.72
N VAL A 58 -14.95 -9.70 -10.97
CA VAL A 58 -15.12 -8.48 -11.77
C VAL A 58 -16.64 -8.24 -11.88
N SER A 59 -17.11 -7.05 -11.48
CA SER A 59 -18.55 -6.72 -11.54
C SER A 59 -19.11 -6.98 -12.94
N GLY A 60 -20.31 -7.56 -13.02
CA GLY A 60 -20.98 -7.89 -14.29
C GLY A 60 -21.05 -6.70 -15.26
N HIS A 61 -21.13 -5.48 -14.74
CA HIS A 61 -21.13 -4.24 -15.52
C HIS A 61 -19.78 -3.95 -16.22
N ILE A 62 -18.67 -4.38 -15.63
CA ILE A 62 -17.31 -4.20 -16.17
C ILE A 62 -17.03 -5.28 -17.21
N THR A 63 -17.41 -6.53 -16.93
CA THR A 63 -17.29 -7.65 -17.88
C THR A 63 -18.24 -7.52 -19.07
N SER A 64 -19.43 -6.94 -18.89
CA SER A 64 -20.38 -6.71 -19.98
C SER A 64 -19.98 -5.57 -20.91
N ASN A 65 -19.03 -4.72 -20.51
CA ASN A 65 -18.60 -3.58 -21.30
C ASN A 65 -17.32 -3.92 -22.08
N PRO A 66 -17.36 -4.01 -23.42
CA PRO A 66 -16.19 -4.34 -24.23
C PRO A 66 -15.06 -3.32 -24.14
N LYS A 67 -15.34 -2.09 -23.69
CA LYS A 67 -14.32 -1.06 -23.41
C LYS A 67 -13.50 -1.37 -22.16
N PHE A 68 -14.08 -2.04 -21.17
CA PHE A 68 -13.45 -2.29 -19.87
C PHE A 68 -12.93 -3.72 -19.73
N SER A 69 -13.63 -4.71 -20.30
CA SER A 69 -13.22 -6.12 -20.24
C SER A 69 -11.73 -6.38 -20.53
N PRO A 70 -11.08 -5.85 -21.59
CA PRO A 70 -9.67 -6.17 -21.86
C PRO A 70 -8.69 -5.67 -20.79
N PHE A 71 -9.07 -4.64 -20.01
CA PHE A 71 -8.19 -4.04 -19.01
C PHE A 71 -8.38 -4.61 -17.61
N PHE A 72 -9.55 -5.18 -17.32
CA PHE A 72 -9.93 -5.63 -15.97
C PHE A 72 -10.11 -7.16 -15.86
N ASN A 73 -9.91 -7.91 -16.94
CA ASN A 73 -9.89 -9.37 -16.90
C ASN A 73 -8.72 -9.85 -16.01
N ASN A 74 -9.02 -10.65 -14.98
CA ASN A 74 -8.07 -11.18 -13.98
C ASN A 74 -7.44 -10.14 -13.03
N CYS A 75 -7.97 -8.92 -12.94
CA CYS A 75 -7.52 -7.95 -11.94
C CYS A 75 -8.06 -8.32 -10.55
N VAL A 76 -7.18 -8.86 -9.72
CA VAL A 76 -7.43 -9.17 -8.31
C VAL A 76 -7.07 -7.94 -7.47
N GLY A 77 -8.04 -7.36 -6.76
CA GLY A 77 -7.82 -6.27 -5.80
C GLY A 77 -8.16 -4.84 -6.25
N ALA A 78 -8.60 -4.63 -7.49
CA ALA A 78 -8.86 -3.28 -8.02
C ALA A 78 -10.24 -2.68 -7.68
N ILE A 79 -11.07 -3.38 -6.90
CA ILE A 79 -12.50 -3.04 -6.76
C ILE A 79 -12.80 -2.24 -5.48
N ASN A 80 -11.97 -2.32 -4.45
CA ASN A 80 -12.25 -1.67 -3.16
C ASN A 80 -11.40 -0.42 -2.93
N GLU A 81 -11.53 0.62 -3.76
CA GLU A 81 -10.91 1.96 -3.55
C GLU A 81 -9.39 2.00 -3.25
N VAL A 82 -8.71 0.86 -3.23
CA VAL A 82 -7.27 0.75 -3.06
C VAL A 82 -6.67 1.05 -4.42
N HIS A 83 -6.17 2.28 -4.54
CA HIS A 83 -5.47 2.74 -5.73
C HIS A 83 -4.19 1.90 -5.88
N ILE A 84 -4.26 0.84 -6.68
CA ILE A 84 -3.08 0.05 -7.03
C ILE A 84 -2.18 0.96 -7.86
N PRO A 85 -0.90 1.17 -7.47
CA PRO A 85 0.03 1.95 -8.27
C PRO A 85 0.28 1.21 -9.59
N VAL A 86 -0.29 1.73 -10.68
CA VAL A 86 -0.02 1.23 -12.03
C VAL A 86 1.14 2.01 -12.63
N SER A 87 2.26 1.32 -12.85
CA SER A 87 3.40 1.84 -13.62
C SER A 87 3.27 1.37 -15.07
N PHE A 88 3.15 2.31 -15.99
CA PHE A 88 3.17 2.03 -17.43
C PHE A 88 4.59 2.19 -17.97
N PRO A 89 4.99 1.41 -19.00
CA PRO A 89 6.22 1.68 -19.71
C PRO A 89 6.15 3.06 -20.37
N THR A 90 7.26 3.79 -20.38
CA THR A 90 7.33 5.22 -20.72
C THR A 90 6.75 5.56 -22.09
N ASN A 91 6.79 4.62 -23.03
CA ASN A 91 6.24 4.75 -24.38
C ASN A 91 4.69 4.73 -24.44
N GLN A 92 4.02 4.27 -23.38
CA GLN A 92 2.55 4.18 -23.30
C GLN A 92 1.94 5.18 -22.31
N ALA A 93 2.76 5.82 -21.46
CA ALA A 93 2.31 6.75 -20.43
C ALA A 93 1.50 7.94 -20.99
N ALA A 94 1.80 8.40 -22.21
CA ALA A 94 1.09 9.51 -22.84
C ALA A 94 -0.39 9.20 -23.10
N THR A 95 -0.72 7.95 -23.43
CA THR A 95 -2.09 7.50 -23.76
C THR A 95 -3.01 7.46 -22.53
N TYR A 96 -2.44 7.23 -21.35
CA TYR A 96 -3.18 7.13 -20.09
C TYR A 96 -3.13 8.43 -19.26
N ARG A 97 -2.56 9.50 -19.82
CA ARG A 97 -2.57 10.81 -19.19
C ARG A 97 -3.98 11.38 -19.32
N ASN A 98 -4.58 11.77 -18.18
CA ASN A 98 -5.90 12.41 -18.18
C ASN A 98 -5.81 13.71 -19.00
N CYS A 99 -6.38 13.71 -20.20
CA CYS A 99 -6.61 14.93 -20.96
C CYS A 99 -7.76 15.66 -20.27
N LYS A 100 -7.44 16.68 -19.49
CA LYS A 100 -8.41 17.68 -19.04
C LYS A 100 -8.77 18.60 -20.20
#